data_AF-A0A7S1M7C8-F1
#
_entry.id   AF-A0A7S1M7C8-F1
#
_cell.length_a   1.000
_cell.length_b   1.000
_cell.length_c   1.000
_cell.angle_alpha   90.00
_cell.angle_beta   90.00
_cell.angle_gamma   90.00
#
_symmetry.space_group_name_H-M   'P 1'
#
loop_
_entity.id
_entity.type
_entity.pdbx_description
1 polymer ?
#
loop_
_entity_poly.entity_id
_entity_poly.type
_entity_poly.pdbx_seq_one_letter_code
_entity_poly.pdbx_strand_id
1 'polypeptide(L)'
;EEGQGVAAAEEAAPEPLQEEAAPPADAHEAPDRSSESTSATVRVVFEHRAERWSHSYEVERGSTLLEVKRRMVKQDSPQEDLVSFSLRRGLLRIWHFEVVEGDETFDFHYVGPEEGQKLYERDLARLEREEEEARRQDMDRLAHEREQEEAREREQAGELQDTGRPWSLYALSDLHIDVPDNAGWLAWLPEAGHEADALIIAGNISHRLDVIRWTLSEFKRRFANVFYCVGNYELWVRHDGSQSDGDHTFGDSREKFEHVMAVARELGVLTEPTKLGSGAGALWVVPLQGWFEFGFGDPGEEVIQWALATVADFQEVVWPRSMGSSHEGAARYFDSLNEDRLEMAYDAPVVTFSHFLPRLELLPAQLSPEMLLVRATAGTERLEARVRSTGSKLHVFGHSPINWY
;
A
#
# COMPACT_ATOMS: atom_id res chain seq x y z
N GLU A 1 -6.25 57.12 -54.27
CA GLU A 1 -6.57 58.24 -53.38
C GLU A 1 -5.88 57.91 -52.04
N GLU A 2 -4.62 58.28 -51.86
CA GLU A 2 -4.17 59.60 -51.33
C GLU A 2 -4.77 59.85 -49.93
N GLY A 3 -4.02 59.79 -48.83
CA GLY A 3 -3.02 60.75 -48.33
C GLY A 3 -3.44 61.10 -46.88
N GLN A 4 -2.67 61.51 -45.87
CA GLN A 4 -1.34 62.12 -45.64
C GLN A 4 -0.98 61.80 -44.15
N GLY A 5 0.27 61.56 -43.72
CA GLY A 5 1.30 62.56 -43.32
C GLY A 5 1.04 63.13 -41.89
N VAL A 6 1.97 63.37 -40.95
CA VAL A 6 3.44 63.59 -40.96
C VAL A 6 4.00 63.48 -39.51
N ALA A 7 5.29 63.12 -39.46
CA ALA A 7 6.37 63.15 -38.44
C ALA A 7 6.39 64.15 -37.25
N ALA A 8 7.16 63.82 -36.20
CA ALA A 8 8.45 64.46 -35.87
C ALA A 8 9.13 63.82 -34.64
N ALA A 9 10.47 63.78 -34.66
CA ALA A 9 11.40 63.26 -33.66
C ALA A 9 12.33 64.41 -33.15
N GLU A 10 12.92 64.27 -31.96
CA GLU A 10 14.21 64.87 -31.50
C GLU A 10 14.42 64.47 -30.02
N GLU A 11 15.42 63.67 -29.62
CA GLU A 11 16.87 63.91 -29.42
C GLU A 11 17.28 64.62 -28.10
N ALA A 12 18.48 64.31 -27.61
CA ALA A 12 18.84 64.08 -26.21
C ALA A 12 19.76 65.12 -25.52
N ALA A 13 19.89 64.96 -24.17
CA ALA A 13 21.03 65.22 -23.25
C ALA A 13 21.34 66.67 -22.78
N PRO A 14 22.10 66.94 -21.68
CA PRO A 14 22.95 66.05 -20.84
C PRO A 14 22.91 66.23 -19.28
N GLU A 15 23.78 65.43 -18.65
CA GLU A 15 24.16 65.06 -17.27
C GLU A 15 24.69 66.16 -16.29
N PRO A 16 24.93 65.88 -14.97
CA PRO A 16 26.21 65.26 -14.56
C PRO A 16 26.22 64.27 -13.37
N LEU A 17 27.27 63.46 -13.41
CA LEU A 17 27.81 62.44 -12.49
C LEU A 17 28.35 62.97 -11.14
N GLN A 18 28.36 62.08 -10.13
CA GLN A 18 29.43 61.78 -9.15
C GLN A 18 28.93 60.63 -8.23
N GLU A 19 29.67 59.63 -7.74
CA GLU A 19 30.99 59.01 -7.94
C GLU A 19 31.02 57.78 -6.99
N GLU A 20 31.49 56.61 -7.46
CA GLU A 20 32.09 55.42 -6.76
C GLU A 20 31.55 54.88 -5.40
N ALA A 21 31.63 53.60 -4.98
CA ALA A 21 31.84 52.24 -5.51
C ALA A 21 31.72 51.28 -4.29
N ALA A 22 31.17 50.06 -4.44
CA ALA A 22 31.28 48.99 -3.43
C ALA A 22 31.18 47.59 -4.11
N PRO A 23 31.83 46.53 -3.59
CA PRO A 23 32.30 45.35 -4.35
C PRO A 23 31.22 44.29 -4.63
N PRO A 24 31.48 43.29 -5.50
CA PRO A 24 30.44 42.37 -5.95
C PRO A 24 30.06 41.39 -4.82
N ALA A 25 28.76 41.20 -4.64
CA ALA A 25 28.23 40.10 -3.86
C ALA A 25 28.47 38.79 -4.62
N ASP A 26 29.15 37.88 -3.94
CA ASP A 26 29.45 36.52 -4.38
C ASP A 26 28.19 35.70 -4.63
N ALA A 27 28.39 34.65 -5.43
CA ALA A 27 27.42 33.71 -5.95
C ALA A 27 26.29 33.32 -4.97
N HIS A 28 25.06 33.31 -5.50
CA HIS A 28 23.94 32.58 -4.92
C HIS A 28 24.27 31.08 -4.85
N GLU A 29 24.72 30.63 -3.69
CA GLU A 29 24.63 29.22 -3.29
C GLU A 29 23.18 28.90 -2.93
N ALA A 30 22.67 27.82 -3.51
CA ALA A 30 21.38 27.23 -3.20
C ALA A 30 21.33 26.83 -1.72
N PRO A 31 20.15 26.84 -1.07
CA PRO A 31 20.04 26.43 0.32
C PRO A 31 20.40 24.95 0.45
N ASP A 32 21.44 24.71 1.23
CA ASP A 32 21.93 23.40 1.64
C ASP A 32 20.80 22.58 2.29
N ARG A 33 20.47 21.45 1.67
CA ARG A 33 19.64 20.39 2.27
C ARG A 33 20.58 19.41 2.98
N SER A 34 20.96 19.67 4.23
CA SER A 34 21.09 18.66 5.31
C SER A 34 21.93 19.16 6.50
N SER A 35 21.28 19.40 7.64
CA SER A 35 21.82 18.97 8.94
C SER A 35 20.66 18.90 9.93
N GLU A 36 19.86 17.84 9.89
CA GLU A 36 19.03 17.53 11.06
C GLU A 36 19.99 17.24 12.22
N SER A 37 19.86 17.99 13.32
CA SER A 37 20.66 17.79 14.52
C SER A 37 20.52 16.34 14.99
N THR A 38 21.63 15.60 15.12
CA THR A 38 21.63 14.23 15.65
C THR A 38 21.31 14.14 17.13
N SER A 39 21.26 15.29 17.83
CA SER A 39 20.83 15.39 19.22
C SER A 39 19.41 15.93 19.33
N ALA A 40 18.76 15.53 20.42
CA ALA A 40 17.47 16.00 20.89
C ALA A 40 17.59 16.55 22.32
N THR A 41 16.93 17.67 22.59
CA THR A 41 16.86 18.25 23.93
C THR A 41 15.64 17.70 24.67
N VAL A 42 15.86 16.92 25.72
CA VAL A 42 14.79 16.45 26.61
C VAL A 42 14.70 17.35 27.84
N ARG A 43 13.60 18.09 27.98
CA ARG A 43 13.31 18.92 29.15
C ARG A 43 12.48 18.14 30.16
N VAL A 44 13.00 17.98 31.38
CA VAL A 44 12.26 17.37 32.48
C VAL A 44 11.84 18.44 33.48
N VAL A 45 10.54 18.52 33.74
CA VAL A 45 9.91 19.42 34.69
C VAL A 45 9.76 18.71 36.03
N PHE A 46 10.18 19.36 37.10
CA PHE A 46 10.07 18.88 38.47
C PHE A 46 9.10 19.77 39.23
N GLU A 47 8.29 19.16 40.09
CA GLU A 47 7.39 19.86 41.00
C GLU A 47 7.53 19.27 42.41
N HIS A 48 7.82 20.12 43.39
CA HIS A 48 7.89 19.72 44.79
C HIS A 48 7.43 20.87 45.70
N ARG A 49 6.43 20.60 46.55
CA ARG A 49 5.90 21.57 47.54
C ARG A 49 5.58 22.96 46.93
N ALA A 50 4.92 22.96 45.77
CA ALA A 50 4.54 24.15 44.99
C ALA A 50 5.69 24.92 44.31
N GLU A 51 6.92 24.42 44.36
CA GLU A 51 8.02 24.90 43.53
C GLU A 51 8.09 24.07 42.24
N ARG A 52 8.22 24.75 41.10
CA ARG A 52 8.34 24.12 39.78
C ARG A 52 9.61 24.62 39.09
N TRP A 53 10.45 23.69 38.65
CA TRP A 53 11.66 23.98 37.88
C TRP A 53 11.85 22.94 36.78
N SER A 54 12.78 23.17 35.86
CA SER A 54 13.08 22.21 34.80
C SER A 54 14.57 22.06 34.58
N HIS A 55 14.98 20.89 34.12
CA HIS A 55 16.34 20.63 33.66
C HIS A 55 16.31 20.06 32.24
N SER A 56 17.26 20.46 31.41
CA SER A 56 17.38 19.97 30.03
C SER A 56 18.54 18.99 29.93
N TYR A 57 18.30 17.88 29.24
CA TYR A 57 19.27 16.83 28.98
C TYR A 57 19.40 16.69 27.45
N GLU A 58 20.62 16.86 26.96
CA GLU A 58 20.94 16.54 25.56
C GLU A 58 21.11 15.03 25.43
N VAL A 59 20.43 14.41 24.46
CA VAL A 59 20.51 12.97 24.17
C VAL A 59 20.60 12.76 22.66
N GLU A 60 21.13 11.62 22.23
CA GLU A 60 21.13 11.27 20.81
C GLU A 60 19.72 10.90 20.37
N ARG A 61 19.29 11.32 19.19
CA ARG A 61 18.05 10.83 18.59
C ARG A 61 18.12 9.30 18.46
N GLY A 62 17.04 8.62 18.80
CA GLY A 62 17.04 7.15 18.92
C GLY A 62 17.30 6.64 20.34
N SER A 63 17.69 7.51 21.29
CA SER A 63 17.87 7.10 22.69
C SER A 63 16.53 6.74 23.34
N THR A 64 16.52 5.67 24.12
CA THR A 64 15.37 5.26 24.92
C THR A 64 15.17 6.17 26.14
N LEU A 65 13.95 6.28 26.64
CA LEU A 65 13.70 6.98 27.90
C LEU A 65 14.48 6.39 29.08
N LEU A 66 14.80 5.10 29.09
CA LEU A 66 15.66 4.51 30.11
C LEU A 66 17.08 5.10 30.07
N GLU A 67 17.62 5.38 28.89
CA GLU A 67 18.91 6.06 28.71
C GLU A 67 18.84 7.53 29.10
N VAL A 68 17.73 8.21 28.81
CA VAL A 68 17.46 9.57 29.35
C VAL A 68 17.49 9.54 30.89
N LYS A 69 16.74 8.61 31.51
CA LYS A 69 16.70 8.45 32.97
C LYS A 69 18.08 8.14 33.56
N ARG A 70 18.94 7.42 32.83
CA ARG A 70 20.33 7.15 33.24
C ARG A 70 21.17 8.41 33.35
N ARG A 71 20.91 9.43 32.51
CA ARG A 71 21.57 10.74 32.61
C ARG A 71 21.03 11.61 33.77
N MET A 72 19.85 11.28 34.30
CA MET A 72 19.22 12.00 35.41
C MET A 72 19.70 11.54 36.79
N VAL A 73 20.34 10.37 36.87
CA VAL A 73 20.92 9.82 38.10
C VAL A 73 22.44 9.88 38.06
N LYS A 74 23.10 9.59 39.18
CA LYS A 74 24.56 9.52 39.23
C LYS A 74 25.04 8.28 38.47
N GLN A 75 26.24 8.34 37.90
CA GLN A 75 26.81 7.25 37.10
C GLN A 75 26.90 5.92 37.88
N ASP A 76 27.11 5.99 39.19
CA ASP A 76 27.22 4.82 40.09
C ASP A 76 25.91 4.50 40.83
N SER A 77 24.78 5.09 40.44
CA SER A 77 23.48 4.80 41.06
C SER A 77 23.04 3.36 40.75
N PRO A 78 22.51 2.63 41.75
CA PRO A 78 21.95 1.30 41.52
C PRO A 78 20.73 1.35 40.61
N GLN A 79 20.37 0.20 40.01
CA GLN A 79 19.23 0.10 39.09
C GLN A 79 17.89 0.52 39.73
N GLU A 80 17.75 0.33 41.04
CA GLU A 80 16.57 0.77 41.80
C GLU A 80 16.34 2.28 41.72
N ASP A 81 17.40 3.09 41.68
CA ASP A 81 17.30 4.55 41.52
C ASP A 81 16.78 4.90 40.12
N LEU A 82 17.25 4.18 39.09
CA LEU A 82 16.84 4.39 37.70
C LEU A 82 15.35 4.15 37.50
N VAL A 83 14.77 3.18 38.20
CA VAL A 83 13.35 2.81 38.04
C VAL A 83 12.45 3.50 39.06
N SER A 84 13.00 4.11 40.13
CA SER A 84 12.24 4.75 41.22
C SER A 84 11.38 5.96 40.83
N PHE A 85 11.47 6.42 39.58
CA PHE A 85 10.68 7.51 39.04
C PHE A 85 10.22 7.21 37.61
N SER A 86 9.17 7.90 37.17
CA SER A 86 8.62 7.86 35.81
C SER A 86 8.68 9.23 35.17
N LEU A 87 8.80 9.24 33.85
CA LEU A 87 8.59 10.42 33.03
C LEU A 87 7.16 10.38 32.46
N ARG A 88 6.47 11.52 32.53
CA ARG A 88 5.09 11.65 32.07
C ARG A 88 4.98 12.69 30.98
N ARG A 89 4.08 12.44 30.03
CA ARG A 89 3.60 13.45 29.08
C ARG A 89 2.16 13.80 29.50
N GLY A 90 2.02 14.90 30.24
CA GLY A 90 0.76 15.21 30.93
C GLY A 90 0.39 14.15 31.96
N LEU A 91 -0.78 13.54 31.82
CA LEU A 91 -1.26 12.49 32.74
C LEU A 91 -0.72 11.09 32.41
N LEU A 92 -0.07 10.91 31.26
CA LEU A 92 0.34 9.60 30.76
C LEU A 92 1.77 9.26 31.19
N ARG A 93 1.96 8.11 31.82
CA ARG A 93 3.28 7.54 32.10
C ARG A 93 3.87 6.92 30.84
N ILE A 94 5.01 7.44 30.39
CA ILE A 94 5.72 6.88 29.25
C ILE A 94 6.51 5.66 29.71
N TRP A 95 6.56 4.65 28.86
CA TRP A 95 7.25 3.39 29.13
C TRP A 95 8.76 3.52 28.89
N HIS A 96 9.54 2.62 29.48
CA HIS A 96 11.00 2.76 29.56
C HIS A 96 11.73 2.72 28.20
N PHE A 97 11.17 2.04 27.21
CA PHE A 97 11.81 1.84 25.91
C PHE A 97 11.23 2.71 24.80
N GLU A 98 10.42 3.72 25.15
CA GLU A 98 10.04 4.77 24.19
C GLU A 98 11.29 5.49 23.68
N VAL A 99 11.36 5.70 22.38
CA VAL A 99 12.48 6.35 21.70
C VAL A 99 12.25 7.86 21.60
N VAL A 100 13.29 8.64 21.89
CA VAL A 100 13.29 10.09 21.71
C VAL A 100 13.76 10.42 20.30
N GLU A 101 12.81 10.81 19.44
CA GLU A 101 13.08 11.17 18.05
C GLU A 101 13.38 12.66 17.86
N GLY A 102 13.04 13.50 18.84
CA GLY A 102 13.23 14.96 18.78
C GLY A 102 13.09 15.63 20.14
N ASP A 103 13.02 16.96 20.15
CA ASP A 103 12.91 17.74 21.39
C ASP A 103 11.60 17.43 22.11
N GLU A 104 11.69 17.00 23.37
CA GLU A 104 10.53 16.58 24.15
C GLU A 104 10.54 17.19 25.56
N THR A 105 9.34 17.33 26.13
CA THR A 105 9.17 17.78 27.51
C THR A 105 8.37 16.76 28.32
N PHE A 106 8.92 16.35 29.45
CA PHE A 106 8.30 15.41 30.38
C PHE A 106 8.15 15.99 31.78
N ASP A 107 7.15 15.54 32.52
CA ASP A 107 6.99 15.78 33.95
C ASP A 107 7.61 14.62 34.75
N PHE A 108 8.47 14.96 35.69
CA PHE A 108 9.06 14.01 36.63
C PHE A 108 8.02 13.56 37.65
N HIS A 109 7.93 12.24 37.86
CA HIS A 109 7.05 11.67 38.87
C HIS A 109 7.76 10.57 39.66
N TYR A 110 8.00 10.82 40.95
CA TYR A 110 8.57 9.81 41.85
C TYR A 110 7.53 8.74 42.19
N VAL A 111 7.87 7.47 41.96
CA VAL A 111 7.00 6.30 42.23
C VAL A 111 7.53 5.42 43.35
N GLY A 112 8.83 5.51 43.67
CA GLY A 112 9.52 4.67 44.64
C GLY A 112 10.13 3.41 44.01
N PRO A 113 11.17 2.82 44.64
CA PRO A 113 11.91 1.69 44.07
C PRO A 113 11.06 0.44 43.77
N GLU A 114 10.20 0.04 44.70
CA GLU A 114 9.39 -1.20 44.56
C GLU A 114 8.38 -1.09 43.41
N GLU A 115 7.63 0.01 43.36
CA GLU A 115 6.63 0.24 42.30
C GLU A 115 7.30 0.51 40.95
N GLY A 116 8.43 1.23 40.98
CA GLY A 116 9.29 1.45 39.83
C GLY A 116 9.76 0.15 39.18
N GLN A 117 10.20 -0.81 40.01
CA GLN A 117 10.64 -2.13 39.54
C GLN A 117 9.50 -2.91 38.88
N LYS A 118 8.30 -2.91 39.45
CA LYS A 118 7.11 -3.56 38.84
C LYS A 118 6.77 -2.95 37.47
N LEU A 119 6.84 -1.62 37.37
CA LEU A 119 6.60 -0.90 36.12
C LEU A 119 7.66 -1.21 35.06
N TYR A 120 8.93 -1.37 35.47
CA TYR A 120 10.01 -1.77 34.59
C TYR A 120 9.82 -3.19 34.06
N GLU A 121 9.52 -4.16 34.93
CA GLU A 121 9.25 -5.56 34.54
C GLU A 121 8.04 -5.67 33.58
N ARG A 122 7.00 -4.88 33.81
CA ARG A 122 5.84 -4.81 32.91
C ARG A 122 6.22 -4.30 31.51
N ASP A 123 7.09 -3.28 31.45
CA ASP A 123 7.54 -2.72 30.19
C ASP A 123 8.47 -3.68 29.45
N LEU A 124 9.31 -4.42 30.19
CA LEU A 124 10.19 -5.45 29.64
C LEU A 124 9.37 -6.59 29.03
N ALA A 125 8.38 -7.10 29.76
CA ALA A 125 7.48 -8.14 29.25
C ALA A 125 6.66 -7.67 28.04
N ARG A 126 6.41 -6.37 27.92
CA ARG A 126 5.78 -5.78 26.72
C ARG A 126 6.75 -5.81 25.54
N LEU A 127 7.99 -5.36 25.73
CA LEU A 127 9.03 -5.39 24.70
C LEU A 127 9.25 -6.81 24.16
N GLU A 128 9.37 -7.80 25.06
CA GLU A 128 9.55 -9.20 24.67
C GLU A 128 8.40 -9.72 23.79
N ARG A 129 7.15 -9.36 24.11
CA ARG A 129 5.99 -9.74 23.29
C ARG A 129 6.00 -9.05 21.92
N GLU A 130 6.35 -7.76 21.87
CA GLU A 130 6.44 -7.00 20.63
C GLU A 130 7.56 -7.57 19.72
N GLU A 131 8.70 -7.95 20.28
CA GLU A 131 9.79 -8.61 19.55
C GLU A 131 9.43 -10.03 19.08
N GLU A 132 8.72 -10.81 19.90
CA GLU A 132 8.26 -12.14 19.52
C GLU A 132 7.22 -12.08 18.40
N GLU A 133 6.29 -11.13 18.47
CA GLU A 133 5.32 -10.89 17.41
C GLU A 133 6.00 -10.42 16.12
N ALA A 134 6.97 -9.50 16.21
CA ALA A 134 7.77 -9.07 15.06
C ALA A 134 8.56 -10.24 14.44
N ARG A 135 9.18 -11.09 15.26
CA ARG A 135 9.86 -12.31 14.78
C ARG A 135 8.90 -13.29 14.12
N ARG A 136 7.70 -13.48 14.67
CA ARG A 136 6.68 -14.32 14.05
C ARG A 136 6.26 -13.76 12.69
N GLN A 137 5.99 -12.47 12.61
CA GLN A 137 5.65 -11.81 11.34
C GLN A 137 6.79 -11.91 10.31
N ASP A 138 8.04 -11.77 10.74
CA ASP A 138 9.22 -11.94 9.87
C ASP A 138 9.37 -13.37 9.38
N MET A 139 9.16 -14.36 10.26
CA MET A 139 9.12 -15.77 9.90
C MET A 139 7.98 -16.12 8.95
N ASP A 140 6.79 -15.58 9.18
CA ASP A 140 5.63 -15.75 8.30
C ASP A 140 5.92 -15.12 6.92
N ARG A 141 6.55 -13.93 6.89
CA ARG A 141 6.99 -13.27 5.64
C ARG A 141 8.00 -14.12 4.89
N LEU A 142 9.05 -14.60 5.56
CA LEU A 142 10.08 -15.46 4.97
C LEU A 142 9.53 -16.80 4.49
N ALA A 143 8.56 -17.38 5.23
CA ALA A 143 7.86 -18.58 4.81
C ALA A 143 7.03 -18.33 3.55
N HIS A 144 6.33 -17.20 3.49
CA HIS A 144 5.58 -16.78 2.32
C HIS A 144 6.49 -16.52 1.11
N GLU A 145 7.61 -15.83 1.30
CA GLU A 145 8.62 -15.60 0.26
C GLU A 145 9.19 -16.92 -0.29
N ARG A 146 9.51 -17.88 0.60
CA ARG A 146 9.97 -19.22 0.18
C ARG A 146 8.90 -20.00 -0.57
N GLU A 147 7.66 -19.96 -0.10
CA GLU A 147 6.55 -20.61 -0.79
C GLU A 147 6.33 -20.00 -2.17
N GLN A 148 6.45 -18.67 -2.29
CA GLN A 148 6.40 -17.97 -3.57
C GLN A 148 7.57 -18.36 -4.49
N GLU A 149 8.79 -18.47 -3.96
CA GLU A 149 9.97 -18.89 -4.73
C GLU A 149 9.82 -20.33 -5.23
N GLU A 150 9.43 -21.26 -4.35
CA GLU A 150 9.15 -22.65 -4.73
C GLU A 150 7.98 -22.75 -5.73
N ALA A 151 6.95 -21.93 -5.58
CA ALA A 151 5.84 -21.87 -6.53
C ALA A 151 6.28 -21.32 -7.89
N ARG A 152 7.10 -20.26 -7.92
CA ARG A 152 7.71 -19.72 -9.15
C ARG A 152 8.55 -20.77 -9.85
N GLU A 153 9.36 -21.53 -9.11
CA GLU A 153 10.16 -22.63 -9.66
C GLU A 153 9.28 -23.77 -10.18
N ARG A 154 8.19 -24.13 -9.48
CA ARG A 154 7.22 -25.15 -9.93
C ARG A 154 6.37 -24.70 -11.10
N GLU A 155 6.03 -23.41 -11.21
CA GLU A 155 5.34 -22.82 -12.37
C GLU A 155 6.27 -22.72 -13.58
N GLN A 156 7.55 -22.39 -13.37
CA GLN A 156 8.56 -22.42 -14.43
C GLN A 156 8.90 -23.85 -14.87
N ALA A 157 8.90 -24.82 -13.93
CA ALA A 157 9.14 -26.23 -14.22
C ALA A 157 7.89 -26.96 -14.74
N GLY A 158 6.71 -26.50 -14.36
CA GLY A 158 5.40 -26.93 -14.84
C GLY A 158 5.10 -26.28 -16.18
N GLU A 159 5.87 -26.67 -17.20
CA GLU A 159 5.75 -26.35 -18.63
C GLU A 159 4.65 -25.33 -18.96
N LEU A 160 5.04 -24.07 -19.16
CA LEU A 160 4.33 -23.17 -20.07
C LEU A 160 3.97 -23.97 -21.32
N GLN A 161 2.68 -24.16 -21.57
CA GLN A 161 2.21 -24.93 -22.73
C GLN A 161 2.44 -24.11 -23.99
N ASP A 162 3.68 -24.10 -24.48
CA ASP A 162 3.99 -23.69 -25.85
C ASP A 162 3.47 -24.79 -26.78
N THR A 163 2.22 -24.61 -27.21
CA THR A 163 1.57 -25.57 -28.10
C THR A 163 2.13 -25.55 -29.53
N GLY A 164 3.06 -24.62 -29.84
CA GLY A 164 3.58 -24.38 -31.19
C GLY A 164 2.53 -23.87 -32.17
N ARG A 165 1.32 -23.54 -31.69
CA ARG A 165 0.20 -23.01 -32.46
C ARG A 165 0.10 -21.50 -32.25
N PRO A 166 -0.48 -20.74 -33.19
CA PRO A 166 -0.86 -19.36 -32.93
C PRO A 166 -1.81 -19.31 -31.73
N TRP A 167 -1.62 -18.32 -30.87
CA TRP A 167 -2.38 -18.12 -29.65
C TRP A 167 -2.85 -16.67 -29.55
N SER A 168 -3.93 -16.46 -28.80
CA SER A 168 -4.49 -15.15 -28.47
C SER A 168 -4.54 -14.93 -26.96
N LEU A 169 -4.47 -13.67 -26.54
CA LEU A 169 -4.69 -13.24 -25.16
C LEU A 169 -6.09 -12.64 -25.04
N TYR A 170 -6.93 -13.23 -24.21
CA TYR A 170 -8.25 -12.74 -23.85
C TYR A 170 -8.24 -12.08 -22.47
N ALA A 171 -9.24 -11.27 -22.18
CA ALA A 171 -9.38 -10.59 -20.90
C ALA A 171 -10.86 -10.52 -20.48
N LEU A 172 -11.11 -10.77 -19.20
CA LEU A 172 -12.39 -10.67 -18.51
C LEU A 172 -12.18 -10.06 -17.12
N SER A 173 -13.22 -9.48 -16.56
CA SER A 173 -13.31 -9.05 -15.15
C SER A 173 -14.77 -9.12 -14.70
N ASP A 174 -15.02 -8.95 -13.40
CA ASP A 174 -16.38 -8.71 -12.88
C ASP A 174 -17.39 -9.79 -13.31
N LEU A 175 -16.94 -11.05 -13.25
CA LEU A 175 -17.74 -12.21 -13.65
C LEU A 175 -18.95 -12.40 -12.74
N HIS A 176 -18.83 -12.08 -11.45
CA HIS A 176 -19.91 -12.21 -10.45
C HIS A 176 -20.74 -13.49 -10.61
N ILE A 177 -20.06 -14.64 -10.58
CA ILE A 177 -20.62 -15.98 -10.84
C ILE A 177 -21.72 -16.35 -9.84
N ASP A 178 -21.82 -15.65 -8.71
CA ASP A 178 -22.96 -15.74 -7.80
C ASP A 178 -24.30 -15.38 -8.48
N VAL A 179 -24.27 -14.63 -9.58
CA VAL A 179 -25.42 -14.34 -10.44
C VAL A 179 -25.71 -15.56 -11.32
N PRO A 180 -26.90 -16.20 -11.22
CA PRO A 180 -27.20 -17.44 -11.94
C PRO A 180 -27.00 -17.36 -13.46
N ASP A 181 -27.32 -16.21 -14.07
CA ASP A 181 -27.14 -16.01 -15.51
C ASP A 181 -25.66 -15.99 -15.90
N ASN A 182 -24.78 -15.42 -15.06
CA ASN A 182 -23.33 -15.40 -15.30
C ASN A 182 -22.70 -16.78 -15.12
N ALA A 183 -23.14 -17.54 -14.10
CA ALA A 183 -22.77 -18.95 -13.96
C ALA A 183 -23.24 -19.79 -15.16
N GLY A 184 -24.46 -19.56 -15.64
CA GLY A 184 -25.02 -20.21 -16.82
C GLY A 184 -24.23 -19.90 -18.08
N TRP A 185 -23.78 -18.66 -18.25
CA TRP A 185 -22.90 -18.25 -19.35
C TRP A 185 -21.57 -19.02 -19.34
N LEU A 186 -20.89 -19.10 -18.18
CA LEU A 186 -19.64 -19.86 -18.05
C LEU A 186 -19.84 -21.35 -18.33
N ALA A 187 -20.91 -21.94 -17.81
CA ALA A 187 -21.25 -23.34 -18.06
C ALA A 187 -21.53 -23.63 -19.54
N TRP A 188 -21.99 -22.63 -20.30
CA TRP A 188 -22.27 -22.75 -21.72
C TRP A 188 -21.03 -22.53 -22.61
N LEU A 189 -19.92 -22.00 -22.07
CA LEU A 189 -18.70 -21.81 -22.85
C LEU A 189 -18.18 -23.15 -23.39
N PRO A 190 -17.88 -23.24 -24.70
CA PRO A 190 -17.33 -24.45 -25.30
C PRO A 190 -16.06 -24.94 -24.58
N GLU A 191 -15.91 -26.25 -24.50
CA GLU A 191 -14.74 -26.85 -23.85
C GLU A 191 -13.49 -26.83 -24.75
N ALA A 192 -13.69 -26.71 -26.07
CA ALA A 192 -12.65 -26.73 -27.08
C ALA A 192 -12.62 -25.39 -27.84
N GLY A 193 -11.45 -25.06 -28.40
CA GLY A 193 -11.22 -23.86 -29.21
C GLY A 193 -10.20 -22.88 -28.63
N HIS A 194 -9.84 -23.02 -27.35
CA HIS A 194 -8.91 -22.13 -26.63
C HIS A 194 -7.70 -22.88 -26.04
N GLU A 195 -7.41 -24.08 -26.54
CA GLU A 195 -6.36 -24.96 -26.00
C GLU A 195 -4.94 -24.42 -26.20
N ALA A 196 -4.77 -23.36 -26.99
CA ALA A 196 -3.50 -22.63 -27.13
C ALA A 196 -3.54 -21.23 -26.51
N ASP A 197 -4.73 -20.75 -26.12
CA ASP A 197 -4.95 -19.35 -25.76
C ASP A 197 -4.68 -19.08 -24.28
N ALA A 198 -4.47 -17.81 -23.98
CA ALA A 198 -4.33 -17.29 -22.64
C ALA A 198 -5.53 -16.41 -22.26
N LEU A 199 -5.92 -16.42 -21.00
CA LEU A 199 -7.00 -15.60 -20.46
C LEU A 199 -6.54 -14.83 -19.23
N ILE A 200 -6.78 -13.52 -19.19
CA ILE A 200 -6.70 -12.70 -17.99
C ILE A 200 -8.08 -12.63 -17.32
N ILE A 201 -8.13 -12.84 -16.01
CA ILE A 201 -9.29 -12.60 -15.16
C ILE A 201 -8.90 -11.51 -14.14
N ALA A 202 -9.32 -10.28 -14.39
CA ALA A 202 -8.98 -9.11 -13.58
C ALA A 202 -9.98 -8.89 -12.41
N GLY A 203 -10.09 -9.90 -11.53
CA GLY A 203 -10.86 -9.85 -10.28
C GLY A 203 -12.39 -9.93 -10.43
N ASN A 204 -13.07 -9.94 -9.27
CA ASN A 204 -14.51 -10.02 -9.09
C ASN A 204 -15.19 -11.25 -9.71
N ILE A 205 -14.67 -12.43 -9.38
CA ILE A 205 -15.29 -13.74 -9.69
C ILE A 205 -16.52 -13.97 -8.81
N SER A 206 -16.32 -14.03 -7.51
CA SER A 206 -17.34 -14.34 -6.50
C SER A 206 -16.81 -13.93 -5.13
N HIS A 207 -17.70 -13.72 -4.17
CA HIS A 207 -17.31 -13.59 -2.76
C HIS A 207 -17.13 -14.94 -2.06
N ARG A 208 -17.44 -16.06 -2.72
CA ARG A 208 -17.43 -17.40 -2.12
C ARG A 208 -16.25 -18.22 -2.61
N LEU A 209 -15.42 -18.71 -1.70
CA LEU A 209 -14.22 -19.48 -2.03
C LEU A 209 -14.49 -20.71 -2.90
N ASP A 210 -15.55 -21.48 -2.60
CA ASP A 210 -15.90 -22.68 -3.35
C ASP A 210 -16.29 -22.35 -4.80
N VAL A 211 -17.00 -21.25 -5.00
CA VAL A 211 -17.35 -20.73 -6.33
C VAL A 211 -16.12 -20.21 -7.07
N ILE A 212 -15.23 -19.46 -6.39
CA ILE A 212 -13.96 -19.01 -6.98
C ILE A 212 -13.14 -20.21 -7.48
N ARG A 213 -12.97 -21.25 -6.65
CA ARG A 213 -12.25 -22.48 -7.02
C ARG A 213 -12.90 -23.14 -8.24
N TRP A 214 -14.22 -23.29 -8.23
CA TRP A 214 -14.95 -23.88 -9.36
C TRP A 214 -14.73 -23.08 -10.65
N THR A 215 -14.90 -21.76 -10.61
CA THR A 215 -14.74 -20.89 -11.78
C THR A 215 -13.33 -20.95 -12.35
N LEU A 216 -12.30 -20.82 -11.51
CA LEU A 216 -10.91 -20.93 -11.95
C LEU A 216 -10.62 -22.30 -12.59
N SER A 217 -11.18 -23.38 -12.02
CA SER A 217 -11.04 -24.72 -12.60
C SER A 217 -11.69 -24.86 -13.97
N GLU A 218 -12.87 -24.24 -14.20
CA GLU A 218 -13.56 -24.27 -15.49
C GLU A 218 -12.77 -23.52 -16.57
N PHE A 219 -12.13 -22.40 -16.23
CA PHE A 219 -11.27 -21.68 -17.18
C PHE A 219 -9.96 -22.44 -17.44
N LYS A 220 -9.32 -23.01 -16.41
CA LYS A 220 -8.11 -23.84 -16.58
C LYS A 220 -8.32 -25.05 -17.46
N ARG A 221 -9.55 -25.56 -17.54
CA ARG A 221 -9.92 -26.67 -18.43
C ARG A 221 -10.04 -26.25 -19.90
N ARG A 222 -10.25 -24.95 -20.18
CA ARG A 222 -10.52 -24.41 -21.51
C ARG A 222 -9.35 -23.66 -22.12
N PHE A 223 -8.57 -22.97 -21.29
CA PHE A 223 -7.44 -22.14 -21.70
C PHE A 223 -6.13 -22.78 -21.27
N ALA A 224 -5.11 -22.70 -22.13
CA ALA A 224 -3.76 -23.17 -21.79
C ALA A 224 -3.21 -22.42 -20.57
N ASN A 225 -3.34 -21.10 -20.59
CA ASN A 225 -2.86 -20.22 -19.53
C ASN A 225 -4.01 -19.36 -19.00
N VAL A 226 -4.18 -19.31 -17.68
CA VAL A 226 -5.14 -18.42 -17.03
C VAL A 226 -4.38 -17.57 -16.04
N PHE A 227 -4.51 -16.26 -16.16
CA PHE A 227 -3.91 -15.25 -15.31
C PHE A 227 -4.98 -14.65 -14.41
N TYR A 228 -4.65 -14.38 -13.16
CA TYR A 228 -5.62 -13.90 -12.19
C TYR A 228 -5.04 -12.86 -11.21
N CYS A 229 -5.87 -11.89 -10.85
CA CYS A 229 -5.65 -10.99 -9.72
C CYS A 229 -6.95 -10.88 -8.93
N VAL A 230 -6.84 -10.55 -7.64
CA VAL A 230 -7.99 -10.51 -6.74
C VAL A 230 -8.73 -9.17 -6.88
N GLY A 231 -10.06 -9.21 -6.89
CA GLY A 231 -10.92 -8.03 -6.84
C GLY A 231 -11.41 -7.72 -5.43
N ASN A 232 -12.23 -6.69 -5.28
CA ASN A 232 -12.80 -6.35 -3.97
C ASN A 232 -13.81 -7.39 -3.47
N TYR A 233 -14.56 -7.98 -4.40
CA TYR A 233 -15.65 -8.90 -4.07
C TYR A 233 -15.15 -10.19 -3.42
N GLU A 234 -14.00 -10.70 -3.85
CA GLU A 234 -13.35 -11.85 -3.24
C GLU A 234 -12.93 -11.62 -1.78
N LEU A 235 -12.79 -10.38 -1.33
CA LEU A 235 -12.26 -10.06 0.00
C LEU A 235 -13.34 -9.87 1.07
N TRP A 236 -14.61 -10.04 0.70
CA TRP A 236 -15.72 -9.94 1.62
C TRP A 236 -15.73 -11.11 2.61
N VAL A 237 -15.59 -10.82 3.90
CA VAL A 237 -15.64 -11.76 5.01
C VAL A 237 -16.96 -11.57 5.75
N ARG A 238 -18.01 -12.29 5.32
CA ARG A 238 -19.35 -12.14 5.90
C ARG A 238 -19.38 -12.58 7.36
N HIS A 239 -19.83 -11.69 8.25
CA HIS A 239 -19.85 -11.92 9.71
C HIS A 239 -21.17 -12.44 10.27
N ASP A 240 -22.19 -12.66 9.43
CA ASP A 240 -23.53 -13.05 9.88
C ASP A 240 -23.66 -14.53 10.30
N GLY A 241 -22.55 -15.27 10.31
CA GLY A 241 -22.51 -16.70 10.66
C GLY A 241 -23.06 -17.61 9.56
N SER A 242 -23.44 -17.06 8.40
CA SER A 242 -23.72 -17.87 7.21
C SER A 242 -22.40 -18.38 6.64
N GLN A 243 -22.28 -19.69 6.49
CA GLN A 243 -21.17 -20.32 5.75
C GLN A 243 -21.24 -19.91 4.28
N SER A 244 -20.64 -18.76 3.96
CA SER A 244 -20.63 -18.20 2.61
C SER A 244 -19.44 -18.69 1.80
N ASP A 245 -18.32 -19.09 2.43
CA ASP A 245 -17.12 -19.63 1.79
C ASP A 245 -17.05 -21.18 1.79
N GLY A 246 -18.22 -21.84 1.72
CA GLY A 246 -18.31 -23.28 1.91
C GLY A 246 -17.98 -23.67 3.35
N ASP A 247 -17.06 -24.63 3.54
CA ASP A 247 -16.65 -25.11 4.87
C ASP A 247 -15.58 -24.23 5.54
N HIS A 248 -15.15 -23.14 4.89
CA HIS A 248 -14.11 -22.24 5.39
C HIS A 248 -14.67 -21.05 6.18
N THR A 249 -13.88 -20.54 7.12
CA THR A 249 -14.17 -19.31 7.86
C THR A 249 -12.87 -18.52 7.98
N PHE A 250 -12.93 -17.24 7.62
CA PHE A 250 -11.78 -16.34 7.66
C PHE A 250 -11.94 -15.33 8.79
N GLY A 251 -10.84 -15.03 9.50
CA GLY A 251 -10.80 -14.02 10.55
C GLY A 251 -10.76 -12.60 10.00
N ASP A 252 -10.11 -12.41 8.85
CA ASP A 252 -10.00 -11.11 8.17
C ASP A 252 -9.80 -11.26 6.65
N SER A 253 -9.94 -10.15 5.93
CA SER A 253 -9.85 -10.06 4.47
C SER A 253 -8.44 -10.29 3.92
N ARG A 254 -7.37 -10.10 4.72
CA ARG A 254 -6.02 -10.48 4.29
C ARG A 254 -5.87 -11.99 4.28
N GLU A 255 -6.31 -12.66 5.35
CA GLU A 255 -6.30 -14.12 5.42
C GLU A 255 -7.08 -14.72 4.24
N LYS A 256 -8.26 -14.15 3.93
CA LYS A 256 -9.04 -14.55 2.75
C LYS A 256 -8.29 -14.32 1.44
N PHE A 257 -7.66 -13.16 1.25
CA PHE A 257 -6.81 -12.87 0.08
C PHE A 257 -5.73 -13.93 -0.11
N GLU A 258 -4.96 -14.23 0.94
CA GLU A 258 -3.88 -15.22 0.90
C GLU A 258 -4.40 -16.60 0.50
N HIS A 259 -5.57 -16.98 1.03
CA HIS A 259 -6.19 -18.25 0.71
C HIS A 259 -6.72 -18.32 -0.73
N VAL A 260 -7.36 -17.27 -1.23
CA VAL A 260 -7.79 -17.18 -2.64
C VAL A 260 -6.60 -17.30 -3.59
N MET A 261 -5.50 -16.61 -3.29
CA MET A 261 -4.26 -16.71 -4.07
C MET A 261 -3.67 -18.13 -4.02
N ALA A 262 -3.70 -18.79 -2.85
CA ALA A 262 -3.27 -20.18 -2.73
C ALA A 262 -4.13 -21.13 -3.58
N VAL A 263 -5.46 -20.97 -3.58
CA VAL A 263 -6.36 -21.75 -4.45
C VAL A 263 -6.04 -21.55 -5.93
N ALA A 264 -5.78 -20.31 -6.36
CA ALA A 264 -5.38 -20.03 -7.74
C ALA A 264 -4.08 -20.78 -8.11
N ARG A 265 -3.06 -20.70 -7.26
CA ARG A 265 -1.79 -21.43 -7.46
C ARG A 265 -1.97 -22.94 -7.50
N GLU A 266 -2.76 -23.52 -6.60
CA GLU A 266 -3.07 -24.96 -6.59
C GLU A 266 -3.67 -25.45 -7.92
N LEU A 267 -4.47 -24.61 -8.58
CA LEU A 267 -5.11 -24.92 -9.86
C LEU A 267 -4.19 -24.66 -11.07
N GLY A 268 -2.97 -24.17 -10.86
CA GLY A 268 -2.07 -23.75 -11.93
C GLY A 268 -2.55 -22.50 -12.68
N VAL A 269 -3.29 -21.62 -11.97
CA VAL A 269 -3.61 -20.27 -12.43
C VAL A 269 -2.46 -19.35 -12.08
N LEU A 270 -1.98 -18.61 -13.08
CA LEU A 270 -0.82 -17.75 -13.00
C LEU A 270 -1.16 -16.45 -12.27
N THR A 271 -0.50 -16.22 -11.14
CA THR A 271 -0.71 -15.03 -10.30
C THR A 271 0.54 -14.15 -10.16
N GLU A 272 1.60 -14.55 -10.85
CA GLU A 272 2.90 -13.88 -10.91
C GLU A 272 3.24 -13.48 -12.36
N PRO A 273 4.25 -12.62 -12.58
CA PRO A 273 4.72 -12.29 -13.92
C PRO A 273 5.14 -13.53 -14.70
N THR A 274 4.53 -13.79 -15.86
CA THR A 274 4.86 -14.94 -16.70
C THR A 274 5.06 -14.54 -18.15
N LYS A 275 6.11 -15.09 -18.77
CA LYS A 275 6.40 -14.93 -20.20
C LYS A 275 5.71 -16.02 -21.01
N LEU A 276 4.82 -15.62 -21.90
CA LEU A 276 4.22 -16.49 -22.91
C LEU A 276 5.03 -16.47 -24.20
N GLY A 277 5.14 -17.63 -24.85
CA GLY A 277 5.77 -17.77 -26.17
C GLY A 277 7.27 -17.45 -26.21
N SER A 278 7.81 -17.39 -27.41
CA SER A 278 9.24 -17.15 -27.66
C SER A 278 9.49 -16.29 -28.89
N GLY A 279 10.70 -15.73 -29.01
CA GLY A 279 11.10 -14.90 -30.15
C GLY A 279 10.21 -13.67 -30.34
N ALA A 280 9.79 -13.41 -31.57
CA ALA A 280 8.96 -12.26 -31.92
C ALA A 280 7.52 -12.34 -31.38
N GLY A 281 7.06 -13.54 -30.99
CA GLY A 281 5.75 -13.77 -30.39
C GLY A 281 5.78 -13.80 -28.86
N ALA A 282 6.91 -13.48 -28.23
CA ALA A 282 7.01 -13.46 -26.78
C ALA A 282 6.23 -12.30 -26.16
N LEU A 283 5.55 -12.54 -25.03
CA LEU A 283 4.77 -11.54 -24.30
C LEU A 283 4.86 -11.81 -22.80
N TRP A 284 5.17 -10.79 -22.01
CA TRP A 284 5.03 -10.84 -20.57
C TRP A 284 3.63 -10.43 -20.15
N VAL A 285 3.00 -11.23 -19.29
CA VAL A 285 1.72 -10.89 -18.65
C VAL A 285 1.98 -10.74 -17.16
N VAL A 286 1.63 -9.57 -16.62
CA VAL A 286 2.05 -9.11 -15.29
C VAL A 286 0.82 -8.74 -14.45
N PRO A 287 0.38 -9.63 -13.54
CA PRO A 287 -0.66 -9.30 -12.56
C PRO A 287 -0.15 -8.24 -11.59
N LEU A 288 -0.98 -7.24 -11.30
CA LEU A 288 -0.76 -6.22 -10.28
C LEU A 288 -1.90 -6.29 -9.26
N GLN A 289 -1.54 -6.30 -7.98
CA GLN A 289 -2.51 -6.21 -6.89
C GLN A 289 -2.73 -4.75 -6.51
N GLY A 290 -3.93 -4.40 -6.06
CA GLY A 290 -4.24 -3.04 -5.66
C GLY A 290 -5.47 -2.95 -4.77
N TRP A 291 -5.64 -1.80 -4.15
CA TRP A 291 -6.85 -1.38 -3.45
C TRP A 291 -7.09 0.11 -3.71
N PHE A 292 -8.29 0.60 -3.44
CA PHE A 292 -8.62 2.00 -3.65
C PHE A 292 -8.14 2.91 -2.49
N GLU A 293 -7.91 4.19 -2.82
CA GLU A 293 -7.65 5.25 -1.85
C GLU A 293 -8.71 6.35 -2.00
N PHE A 294 -9.23 6.89 -0.89
CA PHE A 294 -10.29 7.92 -0.93
C PHE A 294 -9.87 9.20 -1.68
N GLY A 295 -8.58 9.52 -1.68
CA GLY A 295 -8.04 10.67 -2.40
C GLY A 295 -7.96 10.49 -3.91
N PHE A 296 -8.22 9.28 -4.43
CA PHE A 296 -8.10 9.01 -5.86
C PHE A 296 -9.09 9.83 -6.67
N GLY A 297 -8.57 10.80 -7.40
CA GLY A 297 -9.38 11.65 -8.27
C GLY A 297 -10.31 12.62 -7.55
N ASP A 298 -10.03 12.93 -6.27
CA ASP A 298 -10.74 13.90 -5.43
C ASP A 298 -12.28 13.84 -5.61
N PRO A 299 -12.93 12.77 -5.14
CA PRO A 299 -14.37 12.56 -5.33
C PRO A 299 -15.23 13.59 -4.58
N GLY A 300 -14.65 14.29 -3.59
CA GLY A 300 -15.34 15.23 -2.72
C GLY A 300 -15.98 14.57 -1.50
N GLU A 301 -16.05 15.33 -0.40
CA GLU A 301 -16.49 14.84 0.92
C GLU A 301 -17.89 14.21 0.89
N GLU A 302 -18.85 14.81 0.18
CA GLU A 302 -20.22 14.28 0.11
C GLU A 302 -20.28 12.89 -0.54
N VAL A 303 -19.49 12.67 -1.58
CA VAL A 303 -19.41 11.37 -2.27
C VAL A 303 -18.71 10.34 -1.39
N ILE A 304 -17.65 10.74 -0.67
CA ILE A 304 -16.96 9.87 0.30
C ILE A 304 -17.92 9.42 1.40
N GLN A 305 -18.66 10.36 2.02
CA GLN A 305 -19.63 10.04 3.05
C GLN A 305 -20.75 9.14 2.53
N TRP A 306 -21.19 9.36 1.29
CA TRP A 306 -22.19 8.50 0.68
C TRP A 306 -21.64 7.09 0.40
N ALA A 307 -20.39 6.97 -0.06
CA ALA A 307 -19.72 5.70 -0.28
C ALA A 307 -19.57 4.91 1.03
N LEU A 308 -19.09 5.55 2.10
CA LEU A 308 -18.98 4.96 3.44
C LEU A 308 -20.31 4.37 3.94
N ALA A 309 -21.43 4.99 3.58
CA ALA A 309 -22.76 4.56 4.00
C ALA A 309 -23.38 3.46 3.12
N THR A 310 -22.90 3.28 1.88
CA THR A 310 -23.63 2.52 0.85
C THR A 310 -22.81 1.40 0.21
N VAL A 311 -21.49 1.58 0.05
CA VAL A 311 -20.65 0.59 -0.61
C VAL A 311 -20.39 -0.56 0.36
N ALA A 312 -20.74 -1.77 -0.08
CA ALA A 312 -20.66 -2.98 0.72
C ALA A 312 -19.24 -3.29 1.21
N ASP A 313 -18.20 -2.90 0.47
CA ASP A 313 -16.81 -3.08 0.88
C ASP A 313 -16.53 -2.51 2.28
N PHE A 314 -17.18 -1.41 2.70
CA PHE A 314 -16.99 -0.82 4.03
C PHE A 314 -17.63 -1.64 5.16
N GLN A 315 -18.50 -2.58 4.83
CA GLN A 315 -19.19 -3.45 5.80
C GLN A 315 -18.64 -4.87 5.77
N GLU A 316 -18.27 -5.34 4.59
CA GLU A 316 -17.94 -6.74 4.33
C GLU A 316 -16.42 -7.00 4.37
N VAL A 317 -15.58 -5.98 4.25
CA VAL A 317 -14.12 -6.13 4.32
C VAL A 317 -13.63 -5.79 5.71
N VAL A 318 -12.81 -6.68 6.28
CA VAL A 318 -12.19 -6.49 7.60
C VAL A 318 -10.69 -6.64 7.48
N TRP A 319 -9.96 -5.59 7.82
CA TRP A 319 -8.50 -5.61 7.80
C TRP A 319 -7.93 -5.96 9.17
N PRO A 320 -6.82 -6.71 9.24
CA PRO A 320 -6.13 -6.94 10.50
C PRO A 320 -5.58 -5.63 11.05
N ARG A 321 -5.50 -5.51 12.38
CA ARG A 321 -5.00 -4.30 13.05
C ARG A 321 -3.61 -3.86 12.59
N SER A 322 -2.77 -4.80 12.14
CA SER A 322 -1.43 -4.52 11.60
C SER A 322 -1.45 -3.66 10.33
N MET A 323 -2.50 -3.71 9.52
CA MET A 323 -2.69 -2.80 8.38
C MET A 323 -3.34 -1.48 8.78
N GLY A 324 -3.74 -1.33 10.04
CA GLY A 324 -4.67 -0.29 10.45
C GLY A 324 -6.12 -0.63 10.09
N SER A 325 -7.06 0.04 10.72
CA SER A 325 -8.50 -0.14 10.47
C SER A 325 -9.02 0.69 9.28
N SER A 326 -8.15 1.06 8.34
CA SER A 326 -8.49 1.94 7.21
C SER A 326 -8.12 1.32 5.86
N HIS A 327 -8.89 1.64 4.83
CA HIS A 327 -8.63 1.21 3.45
C HIS A 327 -7.32 1.74 2.87
N GLU A 328 -6.78 2.85 3.40
CA GLU A 328 -5.45 3.35 3.04
C GLU A 328 -4.33 2.38 3.43
N GLY A 329 -4.50 1.71 4.57
CA GLY A 329 -3.58 0.66 5.01
C GLY A 329 -3.55 -0.52 4.05
N ALA A 330 -4.72 -0.95 3.61
CA ALA A 330 -4.88 -1.98 2.59
C ALA A 330 -4.25 -1.55 1.26
N ALA A 331 -4.47 -0.31 0.80
CA ALA A 331 -3.85 0.19 -0.43
C ALA A 331 -2.31 0.15 -0.39
N ARG A 332 -1.70 0.52 0.75
CA ARG A 332 -0.25 0.38 0.93
C ARG A 332 0.20 -1.08 0.94
N TYR A 333 -0.53 -1.95 1.62
CA TYR A 333 -0.25 -3.38 1.65
C TYR A 333 -0.25 -3.98 0.24
N PHE A 334 -1.32 -3.81 -0.53
CA PHE A 334 -1.39 -4.36 -1.89
C PHE A 334 -0.39 -3.74 -2.85
N ASP A 335 -0.07 -2.45 -2.69
CA ASP A 335 0.99 -1.82 -3.47
C ASP A 335 2.36 -2.46 -3.20
N SER A 336 2.67 -2.80 -1.94
CA SER A 336 3.93 -3.46 -1.56
C SER A 336 4.08 -4.86 -2.17
N LEU A 337 2.98 -5.58 -2.40
CA LEU A 337 3.02 -6.89 -3.08
C LEU A 337 3.51 -6.79 -4.54
N ASN A 338 3.58 -5.58 -5.10
CA ASN A 338 4.06 -5.38 -6.46
C ASN A 338 5.56 -5.05 -6.56
N GLU A 339 6.30 -4.97 -5.45
CA GLU A 339 7.70 -4.52 -5.44
C GLU A 339 8.62 -5.38 -6.33
N ASP A 340 8.53 -6.71 -6.23
CA ASP A 340 9.29 -7.65 -7.06
C ASP A 340 9.13 -7.41 -8.57
N ARG A 341 7.96 -6.92 -8.98
CA ARG A 341 7.59 -6.74 -10.39
C ARG A 341 8.34 -5.56 -11.03
N LEU A 342 8.89 -4.68 -10.19
CA LEU A 342 9.69 -3.50 -10.57
C LEU A 342 11.15 -3.87 -10.84
N GLU A 343 11.67 -4.84 -10.09
CA GLU A 343 13.07 -5.25 -10.14
C GLU A 343 13.33 -6.19 -11.32
N MET A 344 12.26 -6.77 -11.89
CA MET A 344 12.37 -7.71 -12.99
C MET A 344 12.68 -7.03 -14.33
N ALA A 345 13.67 -7.57 -15.05
CA ALA A 345 14.00 -7.13 -16.40
C ALA A 345 13.14 -7.88 -17.44
N TYR A 346 12.18 -7.18 -18.03
CA TYR A 346 11.34 -7.71 -19.09
C TYR A 346 12.04 -7.62 -20.46
N ASP A 347 12.27 -8.78 -21.09
CA ASP A 347 12.97 -8.92 -22.37
C ASP A 347 12.02 -9.04 -23.59
N ALA A 348 10.73 -8.82 -23.38
CA ALA A 348 9.67 -8.82 -24.41
C ALA A 348 8.57 -7.80 -24.04
N PRO A 349 7.62 -7.47 -24.94
CA PRO A 349 6.50 -6.58 -24.62
C PRO A 349 5.74 -7.04 -23.38
N VAL A 350 5.23 -6.08 -22.60
CA VAL A 350 4.55 -6.32 -21.32
C VAL A 350 3.07 -5.91 -21.43
N VAL A 351 2.19 -6.78 -20.95
CA VAL A 351 0.79 -6.50 -20.63
C VAL A 351 0.64 -6.60 -19.12
N THR A 352 0.17 -5.54 -18.49
CA THR A 352 -0.18 -5.55 -17.06
C THR A 352 -1.67 -5.69 -16.89
N PHE A 353 -2.12 -6.13 -15.72
CA PHE A 353 -3.52 -6.05 -15.35
C PHE A 353 -3.71 -5.91 -13.84
N SER A 354 -4.76 -5.21 -13.43
CA SER A 354 -5.20 -5.10 -12.04
C SER A 354 -6.71 -5.06 -11.98
N HIS A 355 -7.31 -5.35 -10.84
CA HIS A 355 -8.76 -5.18 -10.71
C HIS A 355 -9.15 -3.69 -10.73
N PHE A 356 -8.51 -2.90 -9.87
CA PHE A 356 -8.76 -1.46 -9.72
C PHE A 356 -8.14 -0.62 -10.85
N LEU A 357 -8.68 0.59 -11.01
CA LEU A 357 -8.27 1.52 -12.06
C LEU A 357 -6.92 2.16 -11.71
N PRO A 358 -5.95 2.16 -12.65
CA PRO A 358 -4.71 2.91 -12.46
C PRO A 358 -4.90 4.42 -12.64
N ARG A 359 -5.96 4.84 -13.35
CA ARG A 359 -6.17 6.22 -13.78
C ARG A 359 -7.63 6.60 -13.70
N LEU A 360 -7.92 7.77 -13.14
CA LEU A 360 -9.30 8.24 -12.97
C LEU A 360 -9.99 8.49 -14.30
N GLU A 361 -9.24 8.91 -15.33
CA GLU A 361 -9.78 9.25 -16.65
C GLU A 361 -10.29 8.02 -17.42
N LEU A 362 -10.12 6.82 -16.86
CA LEU A 362 -10.74 5.59 -17.31
C LEU A 362 -12.22 5.48 -16.87
N LEU A 363 -12.70 6.41 -16.06
CA LEU A 363 -14.12 6.63 -15.81
C LEU A 363 -14.68 7.65 -16.81
N PRO A 364 -15.94 7.49 -17.26
CA PRO A 364 -16.63 8.48 -18.09
C PRO A 364 -16.61 9.86 -17.44
N ALA A 365 -16.40 10.91 -18.26
CA ALA A 365 -16.40 12.29 -17.78
C ALA A 365 -17.74 12.71 -17.11
N GLN A 366 -18.83 12.04 -17.49
CA GLN A 366 -20.15 12.22 -16.90
C GLN A 366 -20.60 10.89 -16.31
N LEU A 367 -20.64 10.82 -14.98
CA LEU A 367 -21.09 9.65 -14.24
C LEU A 367 -22.57 9.82 -13.88
N SER A 368 -23.33 8.72 -13.93
CA SER A 368 -24.65 8.69 -13.29
C SER A 368 -24.47 8.83 -11.77
N PRO A 369 -25.53 9.21 -11.02
CA PRO A 369 -25.46 9.30 -9.57
C PRO A 369 -24.96 8.00 -8.92
N GLU A 370 -25.37 6.84 -9.41
CA GLU A 370 -24.94 5.52 -8.91
C GLU A 370 -23.44 5.27 -9.16
N MET A 371 -22.92 5.76 -10.29
CA MET A 371 -21.51 5.65 -10.66
C MET A 371 -20.60 6.65 -9.92
N LEU A 372 -21.16 7.66 -9.24
CA LEU A 372 -20.38 8.52 -8.36
C LEU A 372 -19.81 7.74 -7.18
N LEU A 373 -20.50 6.70 -6.71
CA LEU A 373 -19.99 5.82 -5.66
C LEU A 373 -18.74 5.06 -6.11
N VAL A 374 -18.75 4.54 -7.35
CA VAL A 374 -17.58 3.88 -7.95
C VAL A 374 -16.39 4.83 -7.99
N ARG A 375 -16.60 6.13 -8.22
CA ARG A 375 -15.51 7.12 -8.21
C ARG A 375 -14.74 7.14 -6.88
N ALA A 376 -15.43 6.99 -5.75
CA ALA A 376 -14.78 7.00 -4.43
C ALA A 376 -13.99 5.72 -4.12
N THR A 377 -14.22 4.64 -4.86
CA THR A 377 -13.58 3.33 -4.66
C THR A 377 -12.84 2.84 -5.91
N ALA A 378 -12.61 3.71 -6.90
CA ALA A 378 -12.22 3.28 -8.25
C ALA A 378 -10.80 2.70 -8.32
N GLY A 379 -9.87 3.20 -7.51
CA GLY A 379 -8.47 2.77 -7.56
C GLY A 379 -7.50 3.70 -6.85
N THR A 380 -6.28 3.75 -7.38
CA THR A 380 -5.14 4.44 -6.75
C THR A 380 -4.12 4.88 -7.80
N GLU A 381 -3.48 6.03 -7.59
CA GLU A 381 -2.37 6.52 -8.44
C GLU A 381 -1.12 5.62 -8.33
N ARG A 382 -1.01 4.80 -7.27
CA ARG A 382 0.09 3.85 -7.11
C ARG A 382 0.14 2.86 -8.25
N LEU A 383 -1.03 2.37 -8.70
CA LEU A 383 -1.13 1.44 -9.80
C LEU A 383 -0.60 2.04 -11.10
N GLU A 384 -0.87 3.33 -11.39
CA GLU A 384 -0.30 3.98 -12.56
C GLU A 384 1.24 3.98 -12.50
N ALA A 385 1.82 4.29 -11.35
CA ALA A 385 3.27 4.25 -11.17
C ALA A 385 3.83 2.83 -11.46
N ARG A 386 3.18 1.78 -10.94
CA ARG A 386 3.56 0.38 -11.21
C ARG A 386 3.43 0.02 -12.70
N VAL A 387 2.31 0.34 -13.32
CA VAL A 387 2.09 0.10 -14.76
C VAL A 387 3.17 0.78 -15.62
N ARG A 388 3.54 2.03 -15.31
CA ARG A 388 4.59 2.75 -16.05
C ARG A 388 5.97 2.16 -15.84
N SER A 389 6.30 1.77 -14.61
CA SER A 389 7.61 1.21 -14.26
C SER A 389 7.92 -0.11 -14.97
N THR A 390 6.91 -0.94 -15.24
CA THR A 390 7.07 -2.21 -15.99
C THR A 390 7.26 -2.00 -17.50
N GLY A 391 7.12 -0.77 -18.01
CA GLY A 391 7.16 -0.48 -19.45
C GLY A 391 5.96 -1.04 -20.23
N SER A 392 4.85 -1.33 -19.52
CA SER A 392 3.63 -1.93 -20.06
C SER A 392 3.13 -1.22 -21.33
N LYS A 393 2.72 -2.01 -22.33
CA LYS A 393 2.15 -1.51 -23.60
C LYS A 393 0.62 -1.51 -23.60
N LEU A 394 0.04 -2.38 -22.80
CA LEU A 394 -1.40 -2.49 -22.59
C LEU A 394 -1.65 -2.73 -21.10
N HIS A 395 -2.73 -2.17 -20.57
CA HIS A 395 -3.18 -2.46 -19.23
C HIS A 395 -4.65 -2.89 -19.27
N VAL A 396 -4.96 -4.02 -18.64
CA VAL A 396 -6.33 -4.54 -18.50
C VAL A 396 -6.82 -4.25 -17.08
N PHE A 397 -8.05 -3.75 -16.95
CA PHE A 397 -8.66 -3.45 -15.66
C PHE A 397 -10.14 -3.81 -15.63
N GLY A 398 -10.71 -3.89 -14.43
CA GLY A 398 -12.14 -4.14 -14.18
C GLY A 398 -12.76 -3.07 -13.29
N HIS A 399 -13.54 -3.50 -12.29
CA HIS A 399 -14.09 -2.72 -11.18
C HIS A 399 -15.13 -1.65 -11.52
N SER A 400 -15.04 -0.98 -12.69
CA SER A 400 -15.87 0.18 -13.02
C SER A 400 -17.24 -0.14 -13.64
N PRO A 401 -17.76 -1.38 -13.53
CA PRO A 401 -18.66 -2.07 -14.48
C PRO A 401 -18.83 -1.52 -15.92
N ILE A 402 -17.88 -0.77 -16.45
CA ILE A 402 -18.00 -0.08 -17.73
C ILE A 402 -17.12 -0.79 -18.75
N ASN A 403 -17.76 -1.35 -19.76
CA ASN A 403 -17.06 -1.85 -20.92
C ASN A 403 -16.84 -0.74 -21.94
N TRP A 404 -15.59 -0.35 -22.15
CA TRP A 404 -15.18 0.58 -23.19
C TRP A 404 -15.08 -0.18 -24.53
N TYR A 405 -16.19 -0.25 -25.26
CA TYR A 405 -16.25 -0.81 -26.62
C TYR A 405 -16.37 0.27 -27.70
#